data_AF-A0A935TY13-F1
#
_entry.id   AF-A0A935TY13-F1
#
_cell.length_a   1.000
_cell.length_b   1.000
_cell.length_c   1.000
_cell.angle_alpha   90.00
_cell.angle_beta   90.00
_cell.angle_gamma   90.00
#
_symmetry.space_group_name_H-M   'P 1'
#
loop_
_entity.id
_entity.type
_entity.pdbx_description
1 polymer ?
#
loop_
_entity_poly.entity_id
_entity_poly.type
_entity_poly.pdbx_seq_one_letter_code
_entity_poly.pdbx_strand_id
1 'polypeptide(L)' 'MLDIGWYPSFSEEGQFVVRVVATSDWDTPLYLHSTSDAKELTDCLPRAVAAAVAS' A
#
# COMPACT_ATOMS: atom_id res chain seq x y z
N MET A 1 -8.16 0.14 7.09
CA MET A 1 -6.80 0.28 7.66
C MET A 1 -5.81 0.46 6.52
N LEU A 2 -4.92 1.46 6.61
CA LEU A 2 -3.83 1.65 5.66
C LEU A 2 -2.58 0.91 6.18
N ASP A 3 -2.02 0.03 5.36
CA ASP A 3 -0.75 -0.67 5.61
C ASP A 3 0.26 -0.28 4.53
N ILE A 4 1.49 0.02 4.97
CA ILE A 4 2.61 0.39 4.11
C ILE A 4 3.84 -0.34 4.63
N GLY A 5 4.52 -1.08 3.76
CA GLY A 5 5.75 -1.74 4.14
C GLY A 5 6.67 -2.02 2.95
N TRP A 6 7.91 -2.38 3.25
CA TRP A 6 8.89 -2.81 2.27
C TRP A 6 8.91 -4.34 2.19
N TYR A 7 8.68 -4.90 1.01
CA TYR A 7 8.53 -6.34 0.80
C TYR A 7 9.39 -6.85 -0.38
N PRO A 8 10.15 -7.95 -0.22
CA PRO A 8 10.43 -8.62 1.05
C PRO A 8 11.15 -7.70 2.04
N SER A 9 10.88 -7.86 3.34
CA SER A 9 11.47 -7.00 4.35
C SER A 9 12.99 -7.10 4.33
N PHE A 10 13.66 -5.96 4.42
CA PHE A 10 15.13 -5.84 4.43
C PHE A 10 15.87 -6.32 3.18
N SER A 11 15.17 -6.65 2.07
CA SER A 11 15.80 -6.98 0.78
C SER A 11 16.07 -5.70 -0.01
N GLU A 12 17.26 -5.58 -0.61
CA GLU A 12 17.57 -4.45 -1.50
C GLU A 12 16.72 -4.48 -2.78
N GLU A 13 16.29 -5.67 -3.19
CA GLU A 13 15.38 -5.93 -4.30
C GLU A 13 13.90 -5.81 -3.92
N GLY A 14 13.61 -5.37 -2.70
CA GLY A 14 12.24 -5.14 -2.24
C GLY A 14 11.58 -3.92 -2.89
N GLN A 15 10.33 -3.71 -2.52
CA GLN A 15 9.56 -2.55 -2.95
C GLN A 15 8.56 -2.14 -1.88
N PHE A 16 8.13 -0.88 -1.90
CA PHE A 16 6.99 -0.45 -1.12
C PHE A 16 5.75 -1.19 -1.61
N VAL A 17 4.96 -1.70 -0.67
CA VAL A 17 3.61 -2.21 -0.91
C VAL A 17 2.68 -1.37 -0.05
N VAL A 18 1.76 -0.67 -0.70
CA VAL A 18 0.72 0.15 -0.09
C VAL A 18 -0.60 -0.57 -0.27
N ARG A 19 -1.30 -0.86 0.83
CA ARG A 19 -2.61 -1.51 0.76
C ARG A 19 -3.62 -0.92 1.74
N VAL A 20 -4.87 -0.92 1.32
CA VAL A 20 -6.01 -0.59 2.17
C VAL A 20 -6.81 -1.85 2.44
N VAL A 21 -6.84 -2.24 3.70
CA VAL A 21 -7.50 -3.45 4.19
C VAL A 21 -8.76 -3.05 4.94
N ALA A 22 -9.91 -3.57 4.52
CA ALA A 22 -11.19 -3.41 5.21
C ALA A 22 -11.65 -4.76 5.75
N THR A 23 -12.45 -4.74 6.81
CA THR A 23 -13.08 -5.95 7.39
C THR A 23 -12.13 -7.12 7.68
N SER A 24 -10.84 -6.83 7.90
CA SER A 24 -9.76 -7.81 8.05
C SER A 24 -9.54 -8.75 6.85
N ASP A 25 -10.02 -8.39 5.66
CA ASP A 25 -9.76 -9.14 4.42
C ASP A 25 -8.44 -8.67 3.79
N TRP A 26 -7.39 -9.45 4.01
CA TRP A 26 -6.05 -9.20 3.49
C TRP A 26 -5.83 -9.75 2.07
N ASP A 27 -6.69 -10.68 1.63
CA ASP A 27 -6.61 -11.30 0.31
C ASP A 27 -7.21 -10.38 -0.75
N THR A 28 -8.21 -9.59 -0.37
CA THR A 28 -8.93 -8.67 -1.26
C THR A 28 -8.84 -7.21 -0.78
N PRO A 29 -7.65 -6.58 -0.82
CA PRO A 29 -7.52 -5.20 -0.38
C PRO A 29 -8.30 -4.24 -1.30
N LEU A 30 -8.90 -3.21 -0.71
CA LEU A 30 -9.63 -2.16 -1.44
C LEU A 30 -8.72 -1.29 -2.32
N TYR A 31 -7.43 -1.27 -1.98
CA TYR A 31 -6.39 -0.62 -2.74
C TYR A 31 -5.11 -1.44 -2.61
N LEU A 32 -4.38 -1.63 -3.71
CA LEU A 32 -3.07 -2.26 -3.71
C LEU A 32 -2.19 -1.55 -4.74
N HIS A 33 -1.01 -1.11 -4.30
CA HIS A 33 0.01 -0.53 -5.17
C HIS A 33 1.38 -0.97 -4.70
N SER A 34 2.28 -1.26 -5.65
CA SER A 34 3.67 -1.61 -5.34
C SER A 34 4.62 -0.78 -6.19
N THR A 35 5.69 -0.27 -5.58
CA THR A 35 6.70 0.53 -6.26
C THR A 35 8.02 0.55 -5.50
N SER A 36 9.14 0.56 -6.21
CA SER A 36 10.48 0.79 -5.65
C SER A 36 10.88 2.27 -5.68
N ASP A 37 10.04 3.15 -6.21
CA ASP A 37 10.32 4.59 -6.37
C ASP A 37 9.63 5.41 -5.27
N ALA A 38 10.39 6.28 -4.60
CA ALA A 38 9.91 7.08 -3.48
C ALA A 38 8.91 8.17 -3.90
N LYS A 39 9.04 8.69 -5.13
CA LYS A 39 8.10 9.68 -5.66
C LYS A 39 6.78 9.00 -5.99
N GLU A 40 6.80 7.84 -6.64
CA GLU A 40 5.60 7.05 -6.90
C GLU A 40 4.89 6.64 -5.61
N LEU A 41 5.64 6.25 -4.57
CA LEU A 41 5.08 6.02 -3.24
C LEU A 41 4.29 7.24 -2.77
N THR A 42 4.90 8.42 -2.80
CA THR A 42 4.25 9.66 -2.33
C THR A 42 3.03 10.01 -3.19
N ASP A 43 3.14 9.86 -4.51
CA ASP A 43 2.09 10.15 -5.48
C ASP A 43 0.87 9.22 -5.34
N CYS A 44 1.05 8.01 -4.79
CA CYS A 44 -0.03 7.04 -4.60
C CYS A 44 -0.80 7.20 -3.28
N LEU A 45 -0.19 7.79 -2.23
CA LEU A 45 -0.81 7.93 -0.91
C LEU A 45 -2.18 8.62 -0.90
N PRO A 46 -2.42 9.71 -1.68
CA PRO A 46 -3.75 10.34 -1.70
C PRO A 46 -4.86 9.40 -2.15
N ARG A 47 -4.58 8.50 -3.10
CA ARG A 47 -5.54 7.49 -3.59
C ARG A 47 -5.80 6.43 -2.52
N ALA A 48 -4.74 5.97 -1.84
CA ALA A 48 -4.87 5.02 -0.74
C ALA A 48 -5.68 5.61 0.43
N VAL A 49 -5.43 6.87 0.80
CA VAL A 49 -6.20 7.57 1.84
C VAL A 49 -7.66 7.71 1.44
N ALA A 50 -7.96 8.10 0.19
CA ALA A 50 -9.33 8.19 -0.29
C ALA A 50 -10.06 6.83 -0.22
N ALA A 51 -9.39 5.75 -0.62
CA ALA A 51 -9.95 4.39 -0.52
C ALA A 51 -10.22 3.97 0.93
N ALA A 52 -9.38 4.38 1.89
CA ALA A 52 -9.56 4.08 3.31
C ALA A 52 -10.68 4.88 4.00
N VAL A 53 -11.05 6.06 3.48
CA VAL A 53 -12.15 6.88 4.00
C VAL A 53 -13.51 6.44 3.42
N ALA A 54 -13.50 5.84 2.23
CA ALA A 54 -14.70 5.35 1.56
C ALA A 54 -15.14 3.93 2.02
N SER A 55 -14.34 3.25 2.85
CA SER A 55 -14.52 1.86 3.27
C SER A 55 -15.30 1.67 4.56
#